data_AF-A0A949ULB0-F1
#
_entry.id   AF-A0A949ULB0-F1
#
_cell.length_a   1.000
_cell.length_b   1.000
_cell.length_c   1.000
_cell.angle_alpha   90.00
_cell.angle_beta   90.00
_cell.angle_gamma   90.00
#
_symmetry.space_group_name_H-M   'P 1'
#
loop_
_entity.id
_entity.type
_entity.pdbx_description
1 polymer ?
#
loop_
_entity_poly.entity_id
_entity_poly.type
_entity_poly.pdbx_seq_one_letter_code
_entity_poly.pdbx_strand_id
1 'polypeptide(L)'
;MMGVLTAEEVERLWARLDDEAQAVKLSHQAVLRFEQFYRGLSDPDRSVVDGVLANWIGRGLDSRRRFDGLAVISRFEIRSALPALREAVSALDCAEGPSVPFERSKLGRIIEKIEAAGSSCVS
;
A
#
# COMPACT_ATOMS: atom_id res chain seq x y z
N MET A 1 -16.05 -13.02 20.23
CA MET A 1 -16.12 -11.60 19.83
C MET A 1 -14.75 -11.28 19.24
N MET A 2 -14.57 -11.44 17.93
CA MET A 2 -13.32 -11.00 17.27
C MET A 2 -13.41 -9.49 17.17
N GLY A 3 -12.55 -8.77 17.89
CA GLY A 3 -12.49 -7.31 17.80
C GLY A 3 -12.08 -6.90 16.39
N VAL A 4 -12.69 -5.83 15.88
CA VAL A 4 -12.28 -5.22 14.61
C VAL A 4 -10.85 -4.72 14.77
N LEU A 5 -10.00 -5.09 13.81
CA LEU A 5 -8.61 -4.64 13.77
C LEU A 5 -8.54 -3.11 13.79
N THR A 6 -7.61 -2.54 14.55
CA THR A 6 -7.37 -1.09 14.59
C THR A 6 -6.18 -0.69 13.73
N ALA A 7 -6.16 0.56 13.26
CA ALA A 7 -5.03 1.09 12.49
C ALA A 7 -3.70 0.97 13.26
N GLU A 8 -3.72 1.18 14.57
CA GLU A 8 -2.52 1.05 15.40
C GLU A 8 -2.00 -0.39 15.47
N GLU A 9 -2.89 -1.38 15.51
CA GLU A 9 -2.50 -2.79 15.46
C GLU A 9 -1.89 -3.17 14.11
N VAL A 10 -2.41 -2.62 13.01
CA VAL A 10 -1.82 -2.80 11.67
C VAL A 10 -0.41 -2.22 11.63
N GLU A 11 -0.23 -1.00 12.12
CA GLU A 11 1.06 -0.30 12.17
C GLU A 11 2.07 -1.07 13.03
N ARG A 12 1.65 -1.54 14.22
CA ARG A 12 2.49 -2.35 15.10
C ARG A 12 2.85 -3.70 14.46
N LEU A 13 1.92 -4.32 13.75
CA LEU A 13 2.17 -5.56 13.03
C LEU A 13 3.22 -5.35 11.93
N TRP A 14 3.04 -4.34 11.08
CA TRP A 14 3.99 -4.06 10.01
C TRP A 14 5.37 -3.73 10.56
N ALA A 15 5.47 -2.90 11.59
CA ALA A 15 6.75 -2.55 12.22
C ALA A 15 7.50 -3.79 12.72
N ARG A 16 6.80 -4.71 13.41
CA ARG A 16 7.39 -5.98 13.82
C ARG A 16 7.86 -6.82 12.64
N LEU A 17 7.09 -6.89 11.56
CA LEU A 17 7.46 -7.64 10.35
C LEU A 17 8.68 -7.03 9.65
N ASP A 18 8.78 -5.69 9.58
CA ASP A 18 9.98 -5.01 9.05
C ASP A 18 11.18 -5.28 9.95
N ASP A 19 11.07 -5.13 11.28
CA ASP A 19 12.16 -5.39 12.22
C ASP A 19 12.71 -6.82 12.10
N GLU A 20 11.82 -7.81 12.03
CA GLU A 20 12.20 -9.22 11.81
C GLU A 20 12.91 -9.41 10.46
N ALA A 21 12.41 -8.79 9.39
CA ALA A 21 12.99 -8.86 8.06
C ALA A 21 14.36 -8.17 7.98
N GLN A 22 14.53 -7.02 8.66
CA GLN A 22 15.81 -6.31 8.76
C GLN A 22 16.84 -7.14 9.53
N ALA A 23 16.45 -7.79 10.63
CA ALA A 23 17.34 -8.64 11.44
C ALA A 23 17.97 -9.77 10.62
N VAL A 24 17.25 -10.31 9.64
CA VAL A 24 17.75 -11.38 8.75
C VAL A 24 18.22 -10.87 7.38
N LYS A 25 18.23 -9.55 7.15
CA LYS A 25 18.59 -8.88 5.88
C LYS A 25 17.76 -9.33 4.67
N LEU A 26 16.50 -9.70 4.89
CA LEU A 26 15.55 -10.09 3.86
C LEU A 26 14.38 -9.10 3.83
N SER A 27 14.63 -7.86 3.37
CA SER A 27 13.62 -6.78 3.38
C SER A 27 12.32 -7.14 2.64
N HIS A 28 12.38 -7.98 1.61
CA HIS A 28 11.19 -8.46 0.90
C HIS A 28 10.29 -9.38 1.76
N GLN A 29 10.79 -9.92 2.86
CA GLN A 29 10.04 -10.86 3.69
C GLN A 29 8.90 -10.17 4.45
N ALA A 30 9.09 -8.89 4.82
CA ALA A 30 8.06 -8.09 5.49
C ALA A 30 6.82 -7.96 4.61
N VAL A 31 6.98 -7.51 3.36
CA VAL A 31 5.86 -7.36 2.43
C VAL A 31 5.17 -8.69 2.12
N LEU A 32 5.91 -9.78 1.92
CA LEU A 32 5.30 -11.10 1.65
C LEU A 32 4.44 -11.60 2.80
N ARG A 33 4.91 -11.43 4.04
CA ARG A 33 4.15 -11.80 5.24
C ARG A 33 2.96 -10.88 5.44
N PHE A 34 3.11 -9.59 5.14
CA PHE A 34 2.01 -8.64 5.21
C PHE A 34 0.93 -8.90 4.15
N GLU A 35 1.30 -9.30 2.94
CA GLU A 35 0.37 -9.78 1.92
C GLU A 35 -0.40 -11.02 2.38
N GLN A 36 0.29 -11.97 3.03
CA GLN A 36 -0.35 -13.18 3.57
C GLN A 36 -1.35 -12.82 4.68
N PHE A 37 -0.97 -11.90 5.56
CA PHE A 37 -1.86 -11.36 6.58
C PHE A 37 -3.12 -10.74 5.94
N TYR A 38 -2.94 -9.82 4.99
CA TYR A 38 -4.04 -9.15 4.29
C TYR A 38 -5.02 -10.12 3.61
N ARG A 39 -4.50 -11.19 2.99
CA ARG A 39 -5.33 -12.22 2.33
C ARG A 39 -6.28 -12.90 3.32
N GLY A 40 -5.86 -13.11 4.56
CA GLY A 40 -6.63 -13.77 5.61
C GLY A 40 -7.65 -12.89 6.33
N LEU A 41 -7.70 -11.59 6.04
CA LEU A 41 -8.58 -10.64 6.72
C LEU A 41 -10.04 -10.74 6.26
N SER A 42 -10.92 -10.42 7.20
CA SER A 42 -12.35 -10.15 6.94
C SER A 42 -12.53 -8.82 6.22
N ASP A 43 -13.69 -8.60 5.58
CA ASP A 43 -13.95 -7.32 4.87
C ASP A 43 -13.87 -6.09 5.79
N PRO A 44 -14.39 -6.11 7.04
CA PRO A 44 -14.19 -5.01 7.99
C PRO A 44 -12.72 -4.71 8.29
N ASP A 45 -11.90 -5.74 8.51
CA ASP A 45 -10.47 -5.56 8.82
C ASP A 45 -9.69 -5.10 7.58
N ARG A 46 -10.05 -5.58 6.39
CA ARG A 46 -9.48 -5.10 5.13
C ARG A 46 -9.71 -3.61 4.95
N SER A 47 -10.91 -3.12 5.21
CA SER A 47 -11.19 -1.68 5.14
C SER A 47 -10.30 -0.85 6.05
N VAL A 48 -9.90 -1.38 7.21
CA VAL A 48 -8.96 -0.70 8.12
C VAL A 48 -7.55 -0.71 7.54
N VAL A 49 -7.09 -1.85 7.02
CA VAL A 49 -5.78 -1.94 6.38
C VAL A 49 -5.69 -1.07 5.14
N ASP A 50 -6.72 -1.04 4.30
CA ASP A 50 -6.82 -0.16 3.13
C ASP A 50 -6.61 1.31 3.51
N GLY A 51 -7.22 1.75 4.60
CA GLY A 51 -7.05 3.11 5.13
C GLY A 51 -5.62 3.39 5.58
N VAL A 52 -4.97 2.44 6.27
CA VAL A 52 -3.56 2.55 6.67
C VAL A 52 -2.64 2.60 5.45
N LEU A 53 -2.87 1.73 4.47
CA LEU A 53 -2.13 1.69 3.21
C LEU A 53 -2.26 3.01 2.44
N ALA A 54 -3.47 3.56 2.32
CA ALA A 54 -3.71 4.86 1.71
C ALA A 54 -2.94 5.98 2.44
N ASN A 55 -2.91 5.95 3.78
CA ASN A 55 -2.15 6.90 4.58
C ASN A 55 -0.63 6.79 4.34
N TRP A 56 -0.08 5.57 4.22
CA TRP A 56 1.33 5.36 3.88
C TRP A 56 1.70 5.97 2.53
N ILE A 57 0.79 5.97 1.57
CA ILE A 57 1.02 6.56 0.25
C ILE A 57 0.93 8.08 0.27
N GLY A 58 -0.12 8.63 0.89
CA GLY A 58 -0.42 10.07 0.83
C GLY A 58 0.40 10.91 1.81
N ARG A 59 0.73 10.37 2.98
CA ARG A 59 1.37 11.14 4.08
C ARG A 59 2.62 10.48 4.65
N GLY A 60 2.96 9.27 4.20
CA GLY A 60 4.09 8.51 4.72
C GLY A 60 5.42 9.18 4.39
N LEU A 61 6.14 9.64 5.42
CA LEU A 61 7.54 10.08 5.32
C LEU A 61 8.51 8.89 5.21
N ASP A 62 8.04 7.68 5.54
CA ASP A 62 8.85 6.46 5.49
C ASP A 62 8.77 5.80 4.10
N SER A 63 9.90 5.85 3.40
CA SER A 63 10.09 5.23 2.09
C SER A 63 9.77 3.73 2.05
N ARG A 64 10.01 2.98 3.14
CA ARG A 64 9.74 1.54 3.20
C ARG A 64 8.27 1.24 3.28
N ARG A 65 7.55 1.93 4.18
CA ARG A 65 6.08 1.83 4.29
C ARG A 65 5.42 2.18 2.97
N ARG A 66 5.88 3.25 2.30
CA ARG A 66 5.38 3.63 0.99
C ARG A 66 5.65 2.53 -0.05
N PHE A 67 6.84 1.94 -0.05
CA PHE A 67 7.19 0.85 -0.97
C PHE A 67 6.33 -0.40 -0.77
N ASP A 68 6.23 -0.89 0.47
CA ASP A 68 5.44 -2.07 0.82
C ASP A 68 3.95 -1.82 0.58
N GLY A 69 3.46 -0.64 0.93
CA GLY A 69 2.07 -0.26 0.71
C GLY A 69 1.70 -0.26 -0.77
N LEU A 70 2.56 0.29 -1.64
CA LEU A 70 2.35 0.23 -3.09
C LEU A 70 2.34 -1.21 -3.63
N ALA A 71 3.20 -2.08 -3.08
CA ALA A 71 3.22 -3.48 -3.46
C ALA A 71 1.90 -4.18 -3.12
N VAL A 72 1.40 -4.02 -1.89
CA VAL A 72 0.12 -4.61 -1.45
C VAL A 72 -1.05 -4.03 -2.24
N ILE A 73 -1.14 -2.71 -2.39
CA ILE A 73 -2.20 -2.05 -3.17
C ILE A 73 -2.22 -2.55 -4.61
N SER A 74 -1.06 -2.64 -5.25
CA SER A 74 -0.96 -3.14 -6.63
C SER A 74 -1.30 -4.62 -6.72
N ARG A 75 -0.90 -5.43 -5.73
CA ARG A 75 -1.12 -6.88 -5.72
C ARG A 75 -2.59 -7.25 -5.56
N PHE A 76 -3.31 -6.56 -4.69
CA PHE A 76 -4.72 -6.80 -4.38
C PHE A 76 -5.69 -5.85 -5.06
N GLU A 77 -5.17 -4.94 -5.90
CA GLU A 77 -5.95 -4.01 -6.71
C GLU A 77 -6.91 -3.16 -5.86
N ILE A 78 -6.38 -2.63 -4.75
CA ILE A 78 -7.14 -1.94 -3.71
C ILE A 78 -7.68 -0.60 -4.23
N ARG A 79 -8.95 -0.59 -4.65
CA ARG A 79 -9.61 0.58 -5.26
C ARG A 79 -9.80 1.75 -4.31
N SER A 80 -10.00 1.47 -3.02
CA SER A 80 -10.12 2.49 -1.96
C SER A 80 -8.86 3.36 -1.84
N ALA A 81 -7.70 2.89 -2.33
CA ALA A 81 -6.45 3.64 -2.34
C ALA A 81 -6.28 4.59 -3.54
N LEU A 82 -7.16 4.55 -4.55
CA LEU A 82 -7.07 5.41 -5.75
C LEU A 82 -6.96 6.91 -5.44
N PRO A 83 -7.75 7.50 -4.51
CA PRO A 83 -7.62 8.90 -4.17
C PRO A 83 -6.20 9.25 -3.65
N ALA A 84 -5.64 8.43 -2.76
CA ALA A 84 -4.30 8.64 -2.22
C ALA A 84 -3.21 8.45 -3.28
N LEU A 85 -3.36 7.49 -4.21
CA LEU A 85 -2.45 7.32 -5.35
C LEU A 85 -2.45 8.54 -6.27
N ARG A 86 -3.64 9.09 -6.57
CA ARG A 86 -3.78 10.30 -7.41
C ARG A 86 -3.19 11.52 -6.72
N GLU A 87 -3.45 11.69 -5.43
CA GLU A 87 -2.85 12.76 -4.62
C GLU A 87 -1.32 12.66 -4.64
N ALA A 88 -0.76 11.45 -4.48
CA ALA A 88 0.68 11.23 -4.55
C ALA A 88 1.27 11.54 -5.95
N VAL A 89 0.54 11.28 -7.04
CA VAL A 89 0.94 11.68 -8.39
C VAL A 89 0.91 13.21 -8.53
N SER A 90 -0.15 13.86 -8.08
CA SER A 90 -0.26 15.33 -8.14
C SER A 90 0.83 16.01 -7.31
N ALA A 91 1.21 15.45 -6.15
CA ALA A 91 2.34 15.97 -5.36
C ALA A 91 3.67 15.89 -6.13
N LEU A 92 3.85 14.88 -6.99
CA LEU A 92 5.02 14.75 -7.85
C LEU A 92 5.02 15.73 -9.04
N ASP A 93 3.91 16.40 -9.33
CA ASP A 93 3.87 17.44 -10.39
C ASP A 93 4.63 18.70 -9.98
N CYS A 94 4.74 18.97 -8.68
CA CYS A 94 5.49 20.09 -8.13
C CYS A 94 6.86 19.68 -7.56
N ALA A 95 7.22 18.40 -7.61
CA ALA A 95 8.49 17.90 -7.10
C ALA A 95 9.58 17.93 -8.18
N GLU A 96 10.81 18.24 -7.77
CA GLU A 96 11.98 18.17 -8.63
C GLU A 96 12.93 17.06 -8.16
N GLY A 97 13.61 16.42 -9.11
CA GLY A 97 14.64 15.43 -8.80
C GLY A 97 14.74 14.32 -9.84
N PRO A 98 15.87 13.60 -9.86
CA PRO A 98 16.13 12.56 -10.85
C PRO A 98 15.20 11.34 -10.72
N SER A 99 14.61 11.09 -9.54
CA SER A 99 13.68 9.98 -9.31
C SER A 99 12.22 10.28 -9.67
N VAL A 100 11.84 11.57 -9.78
CA VAL A 100 10.44 12.01 -9.94
C VAL A 100 9.76 11.40 -11.17
N PRO A 101 10.38 11.39 -12.38
CA PRO A 101 9.73 10.79 -13.56
C PRO A 101 9.46 9.29 -13.38
N PHE A 102 10.37 8.58 -12.71
CA PHE A 102 10.24 7.15 -12.45
C PHE A 102 9.12 6.89 -11.43
N GLU A 103 9.08 7.63 -10.33
CA GLU A 103 8.03 7.52 -9.32
C GLU A 103 6.65 7.81 -9.91
N ARG A 104 6.52 8.87 -10.72
CA ARG A 104 5.28 9.22 -11.41
C ARG A 104 4.81 8.09 -12.33
N SER A 105 5.71 7.57 -13.16
CA SER A 105 5.41 6.46 -14.06
C SER A 105 4.99 5.19 -13.29
N LYS A 106 5.66 4.89 -12.17
CA LYS A 106 5.31 3.75 -11.32
C LYS A 106 3.90 3.88 -10.75
N LEU A 107 3.55 5.03 -10.19
CA LEU A 107 2.22 5.28 -9.63
C LEU A 107 1.12 5.26 -10.71
N GLY A 108 1.38 5.86 -11.87
CA GLY A 108 0.46 5.83 -13.02
C GLY A 108 0.09 4.41 -13.44
N ARG A 109 1.08 3.51 -13.59
CA ARG A 109 0.82 2.09 -13.91
C ARG A 109 -0.04 1.38 -12.86
N ILE A 110 0.13 1.72 -11.57
CA ILE A 110 -0.69 1.13 -10.51
C ILE A 110 -2.13 1.62 -10.62
N ILE A 111 -2.34 2.91 -10.87
CA ILE A 111 -3.68 3.49 -11.08
C ILE A 111 -4.37 2.83 -12.28
N GLU A 112 -3.71 2.79 -13.44
CA GLU A 112 -4.24 2.18 -14.66
C GLU A 112 -4.64 0.71 -14.44
N LYS A 113 -3.79 -0.05 -13.74
CA LYS A 113 -4.06 -1.46 -13.41
C LYS A 113 -5.34 -1.60 -12.57
N ILE A 114 -5.50 -0.78 -11.54
CA ILE A 114 -6.67 -0.83 -10.64
C ILE A 114 -7.94 -0.43 -11.38
N GLU A 115 -7.87 0.58 -12.25
CA GLU A 115 -9.00 1.05 -13.07
C GLU A 115 -9.43 0.01 -14.12
N ALA A 116 -8.47 -0.67 -14.74
CA ALA A 116 -8.74 -1.76 -15.69
C ALA A 116 -9.44 -2.95 -15.01
N ALA A 117 -9.01 -3.34 -13.81
CA ALA A 117 -9.69 -4.34 -12.99
C ALA A 117 -11.12 -3.89 -12.58
N GLY A 118 -11.33 -2.58 -12.47
CA GLY A 118 -12.63 -1.90 -12.35
C GLY A 118 -13.61 -2.22 -13.45
N SER A 119 -13.14 -2.07 -14.68
CA SER A 119 -13.96 -2.05 -15.89
C SER A 119 -14.33 -3.44 -16.39
N SER A 120 -13.63 -4.50 -15.96
CA SER A 120 -13.84 -5.87 -16.45
C SER A 120 -15.12 -6.57 -15.96
N CYS A 121 -15.91 -5.94 -15.08
CA CYS A 121 -17.19 -6.49 -14.58
C CYS A 121 -18.44 -5.90 -15.27
N VAL A 122 -18.27 -5.13 -16.35
CA VAL A 122 -19.38 -4.59 -17.15
C VAL A 122 -19.30 -5.22 -18.55
N SER A 123 -19.69 -6.48 -18.67
CA SER A 123 -19.93 -7.17 -19.95
C SER A 123 -20.92 -8.30 -19.76
#